data_AF-A0A5N6L6G5-F1
#
_entry.id   AF-A0A5N6L6G5-F1
#
_cell.length_a   1.000
_cell.length_b   1.000
_cell.length_c   1.000
_cell.angle_alpha   90.00
_cell.angle_beta   90.00
_cell.angle_gamma   90.00
#
_symmetry.space_group_name_H-M   'P 1'
#
loop_
_entity.id
_entity.type
_entity.pdbx_description
1 polymer ?
#
loop_
_entity_poly.entity_id
_entity_poly.type
_entity_poly.pdbx_seq_one_letter_code
_entity_poly.pdbx_strand_id
1 'polypeptide(L)'
;MPGRRLSVAPGGDTEYEEKLKERMQRLEELVPWDHKLDTVDMLVEAQKYAKYLQAQLKILQEMPSHSAYPASSSAQTSDAGAVESETSLIMKNLTRNQVLQFLIDSPQIQKAFYSTQTFVMSVEQLPESADKQK
;
A
#
# COMPACT_ATOMS: atom_id res chain seq x y z
N MET A 1 -22.17 33.28 51.59
CA MET A 1 -21.85 33.67 50.20
C MET A 1 -21.03 32.55 49.57
N PRO A 2 -21.57 31.71 48.68
CA PRO A 2 -20.77 30.71 47.98
C PRO A 2 -20.02 31.37 46.81
N GLY A 3 -18.70 31.13 46.77
CA GLY A 3 -17.78 31.70 45.79
C GLY A 3 -18.06 31.20 44.36
N ARG A 4 -18.00 32.15 43.41
CA ARG A 4 -18.03 31.85 41.98
C ARG A 4 -16.80 31.04 41.62
N ARG A 5 -16.99 29.79 41.19
CA ARG A 5 -15.98 29.08 40.41
C ARG A 5 -15.86 29.79 39.07
N LEU A 6 -14.67 30.28 38.75
CA LEU A 6 -14.33 30.72 37.40
C LEU A 6 -14.40 29.49 36.50
N SER A 7 -15.46 29.40 35.70
CA SER A 7 -15.48 28.52 34.53
C SER A 7 -14.46 29.07 33.55
N VAL A 8 -13.30 28.44 33.47
CA VAL A 8 -12.34 28.65 32.38
C VAL A 8 -13.06 28.23 31.10
N ALA A 9 -13.45 29.21 30.29
CA ALA A 9 -13.99 28.96 28.97
C ALA A 9 -12.85 28.42 28.08
N PRO A 10 -13.08 27.36 27.29
CA PRO A 10 -12.09 26.89 26.32
C PRO A 10 -11.97 27.94 25.21
N GLY A 11 -10.94 28.77 25.27
CA GLY A 11 -10.62 29.74 24.25
C GLY A 11 -9.63 29.14 23.26
N GLY A 12 -9.96 29.16 21.96
CA GLY A 12 -9.08 29.13 20.78
C GLY A 12 -8.08 27.98 20.60
N ASP A 13 -7.28 27.70 21.62
CA ASP A 13 -6.19 26.74 21.62
C ASP A 13 -6.71 25.29 21.61
N THR A 14 -7.86 25.03 22.25
CA THR A 14 -8.49 23.70 22.25
C THR A 14 -8.97 23.28 20.86
N GLU A 15 -9.52 24.21 20.07
CA GLU A 15 -9.96 23.90 18.70
C GLU A 15 -8.78 23.61 17.77
N TYR A 16 -7.64 24.29 17.99
CA TYR A 16 -6.42 24.03 17.25
C TYR A 16 -5.82 22.68 17.64
N GLU A 17 -5.75 22.37 18.93
CA GLU A 17 -5.28 21.09 19.45
C GLU A 17 -6.15 19.92 18.97
N GLU A 18 -7.48 20.09 18.97
CA GLU A 18 -8.42 19.09 18.44
C GLU A 18 -8.21 18.84 16.95
N LYS A 19 -8.09 19.90 16.14
CA LYS A 19 -7.80 19.77 14.69
C LYS A 19 -6.43 19.14 14.44
N LEU A 20 -5.44 19.47 15.27
CA LEU A 20 -4.10 18.89 15.15
C LEU A 20 -4.15 17.41 15.47
N LYS A 21 -4.82 17.01 16.56
CA LYS A 21 -5.01 15.61 16.94
C LYS A 21 -5.75 14.82 15.85
N GLU A 22 -6.81 15.39 15.27
CA GLU A 22 -7.56 14.76 14.20
C GLU A 22 -6.67 14.48 12.97
N ARG A 23 -5.83 15.45 12.59
CA ARG A 23 -4.88 15.27 11.48
C ARG A 23 -3.85 14.19 11.77
N MET A 24 -3.32 14.15 12.99
CA MET A 24 -2.35 13.14 13.43
C MET A 24 -2.99 11.75 13.44
N GLN A 25 -4.22 11.62 13.94
CA GLN A 25 -4.94 10.35 13.94
C GLN A 25 -5.22 9.84 12.52
N ARG A 26 -5.66 10.70 11.59
CA ARG A 26 -5.83 10.27 10.20
C ARG A 26 -4.52 9.84 9.56
N LEU A 27 -3.41 10.47 9.93
CA LEU A 27 -2.09 10.06 9.45
C LEU A 27 -1.73 8.66 9.98
N GLU A 28 -2.06 8.35 11.23
CA GLU A 28 -1.97 7.01 11.82
C GLU A 28 -2.80 5.95 11.11
N GLU A 29 -3.96 6.31 10.59
CA GLU A 29 -4.81 5.37 9.86
C GLU A 29 -4.34 5.11 8.43
N LEU A 30 -3.70 6.11 7.80
CA LEU A 30 -3.33 6.06 6.38
C LEU A 30 -2.01 5.36 6.11
N VAL A 31 -1.09 5.35 7.08
CA VAL A 31 0.27 4.86 6.86
C VAL A 31 0.45 3.47 7.47
N PRO A 32 1.07 2.52 6.74
CA PRO A 32 1.21 1.15 7.20
C PRO A 32 2.35 0.98 8.21
N TRP A 33 2.23 1.55 9.41
CA TRP A 33 3.09 1.18 10.55
C TRP A 33 2.44 0.12 11.44
N ASP A 34 3.27 -0.68 12.13
CA ASP A 34 2.84 -1.74 13.05
C ASP A 34 2.87 -1.32 14.53
N HIS A 35 3.46 -0.18 14.85
CA HIS A 35 3.68 0.25 16.22
C HIS A 35 3.39 1.73 16.42
N LYS A 36 3.19 2.12 17.68
CA LYS A 36 3.09 3.53 18.08
C LYS A 36 4.46 4.17 17.88
N LEU A 37 4.58 4.96 16.82
CA LEU A 37 5.73 5.81 16.55
C LEU A 37 5.65 7.07 17.41
N ASP A 38 6.80 7.62 17.83
CA ASP A 38 6.84 8.99 18.33
C ASP A 38 6.38 9.95 17.22
N THR A 39 5.85 11.11 17.59
CA THR A 39 5.35 12.12 16.63
C THR A 39 6.37 12.50 15.56
N VAL A 40 7.65 12.58 15.92
CA VAL A 40 8.75 12.85 14.98
C VAL A 40 8.95 11.68 14.03
N ASP A 41 9.05 10.47 14.57
CA ASP A 41 9.26 9.25 13.78
C ASP A 41 8.07 8.98 12.85
N MET A 42 6.85 9.26 13.31
CA MET A 42 5.63 9.16 12.54
C MET A 42 5.66 10.05 11.29
N LEU A 43 6.09 11.31 11.44
CA LEU A 43 6.19 12.24 10.31
C LEU A 43 7.31 11.85 9.34
N VAL A 44 8.44 11.36 9.87
CA VAL A 44 9.55 10.86 9.05
C VAL A 44 9.12 9.63 8.25
N GLU A 45 8.44 8.68 8.89
CA GLU A 45 7.97 7.46 8.25
C GLU A 45 6.86 7.74 7.24
N ALA A 46 5.95 8.68 7.53
CA ALA A 46 4.96 9.17 6.57
C ALA A 46 5.63 9.78 5.33
N GLN A 47 6.72 10.53 5.50
CA GLN A 47 7.48 11.07 4.36
C GLN A 47 8.10 9.96 3.52
N LYS A 48 8.68 8.92 4.14
CA LYS A 48 9.24 7.77 3.42
C LYS A 48 8.15 7.00 2.67
N TYR A 49 7.01 6.76 3.31
CA TYR A 49 5.87 6.10 2.68
C TYR A 49 5.35 6.90 1.48
N ALA A 50 5.25 8.23 1.60
CA ALA A 50 4.86 9.09 0.47
C ALA A 50 5.84 8.99 -0.71
N LYS A 51 7.17 8.96 -0.44
CA LYS A 51 8.18 8.76 -1.48
C LYS A 51 8.08 7.39 -2.14
N TYR A 52 7.83 6.34 -1.35
CA TYR A 52 7.59 4.99 -1.85
C TYR A 52 6.37 4.96 -2.78
N LEU A 53 5.24 5.55 -2.36
CA LEU A 53 4.04 5.63 -3.20
C LEU A 53 4.27 6.41 -4.49
N GLN A 54 5.03 7.51 -4.44
CA GLN A 54 5.41 8.25 -5.64
C GLN A 54 6.25 7.39 -6.61
N ALA A 55 7.18 6.58 -6.09
CA ALA A 55 7.95 5.65 -6.91
C ALA A 55 7.07 4.54 -7.51
N GLN A 56 6.19 3.94 -6.70
CA GLN A 56 5.22 2.94 -7.17
C GLN A 56 4.31 3.51 -8.27
N LEU A 57 3.82 4.74 -8.13
CA LEU A 57 3.02 5.40 -9.17
C LEU A 57 3.78 5.61 -10.47
N LYS A 58 5.06 6.00 -10.43
CA LYS A 58 5.88 6.14 -11.64
C LYS A 58 6.04 4.81 -12.36
N ILE A 59 6.34 3.74 -11.62
CA ILE A 59 6.44 2.39 -12.17
C ILE A 59 5.09 1.99 -12.79
N LEU A 60 3.97 2.22 -12.11
CA LEU A 60 2.64 1.89 -12.64
C LEU A 60 2.27 2.72 -13.88
N GLN A 61 2.70 3.98 -13.98
CA GLN A 61 2.48 4.81 -15.17
C GLN A 61 3.22 4.31 -16.40
N GLU A 62 4.39 3.70 -16.20
CA GLU A 62 5.16 3.08 -17.28
C GLU A 62 4.60 1.71 -17.69
N MET A 63 3.57 1.20 -17.00
CA MET A 63 2.96 -0.07 -17.39
C MET A 63 2.21 0.07 -18.72
N PRO A 64 2.40 -0.88 -19.65
CA PRO A 64 1.60 -0.90 -20.86
C PRO A 64 0.12 -1.18 -20.52
N SER A 65 -0.79 -0.45 -21.16
CA SER A 65 -2.25 -0.58 -20.99
C SER A 65 -2.77 -1.95 -21.45
N HIS A 66 -2.07 -2.56 -22.41
CA HIS A 66 -2.36 -3.87 -22.95
C HIS A 66 -1.19 -4.79 -22.62
N SER A 67 -1.48 -5.88 -21.93
CA SER A 67 -0.50 -6.94 -21.65
C SER A 67 -0.52 -7.91 -22.83
N ALA A 68 0.63 -8.17 -23.45
CA ALA A 68 0.76 -9.25 -24.43
C ALA A 68 0.66 -10.63 -23.74
N TYR A 69 0.91 -10.66 -22.43
CA TYR A 69 0.72 -11.83 -21.58
C TYR A 69 -0.68 -11.85 -20.98
N PRO A 70 -1.55 -12.82 -21.31
CA PRO A 70 -2.73 -13.06 -20.51
C PRO A 70 -2.30 -13.41 -19.07
N ALA A 71 -3.10 -13.04 -18.07
CA ALA A 71 -2.85 -13.38 -16.66
C ALA A 71 -2.76 -14.91 -16.41
N SER A 72 -3.05 -15.71 -17.43
CA SER A 72 -3.01 -17.16 -17.44
C SER A 72 -2.22 -17.69 -18.64
N SER A 73 -0.92 -17.94 -18.47
CA SER A 73 -0.21 -19.01 -19.19
C SER A 73 1.17 -19.28 -18.59
N SER A 74 1.25 -19.68 -17.32
CA SER A 74 2.47 -20.27 -16.75
C SER A 74 2.16 -21.14 -15.54
N ALA A 75 1.41 -22.23 -15.75
CA ALA A 75 1.53 -23.46 -14.97
C ALA A 75 0.71 -24.55 -15.69
N GLN A 76 1.18 -25.02 -16.84
CA GLN A 76 0.99 -26.43 -17.13
C GLN A 76 2.04 -27.18 -16.31
N THR A 77 1.79 -27.31 -15.01
CA THR A 77 2.39 -28.41 -14.25
C THR A 77 1.58 -29.63 -14.62
N SER A 78 2.01 -30.32 -15.66
CA SER A 78 1.70 -31.73 -15.80
C SER A 78 2.19 -32.42 -14.53
N ASP A 79 1.24 -33.04 -13.82
CA ASP A 79 1.41 -34.17 -12.89
C ASP A 79 0.92 -33.94 -11.44
N ALA A 80 0.10 -34.92 -11.03
CA ALA A 80 -0.31 -35.34 -9.69
C ALA A 80 -0.80 -34.30 -8.63
N GLY A 81 -2.13 -34.18 -8.51
CA GLY A 81 -2.81 -34.28 -7.21
C GLY A 81 -2.68 -33.13 -6.20
N ALA A 82 -2.23 -31.94 -6.60
CA ALA A 82 -2.27 -30.77 -5.73
C ALA A 82 -3.68 -30.17 -5.68
N VAL A 83 -4.26 -30.11 -4.48
CA VAL A 83 -5.50 -29.35 -4.23
C VAL A 83 -5.16 -27.88 -4.49
N GLU A 84 -5.50 -27.37 -5.67
CA GLU A 84 -5.36 -25.94 -5.94
C GLU A 84 -6.19 -25.18 -4.90
N SER A 85 -5.52 -24.33 -4.10
CA SER A 85 -6.22 -23.48 -3.13
C SER A 85 -7.26 -22.64 -3.88
N GLU A 86 -8.48 -22.52 -3.34
CA GLU A 86 -9.54 -21.69 -3.94
C GLU A 86 -9.06 -20.27 -4.28
N THR A 87 -8.12 -19.74 -3.49
CA THR A 87 -7.46 -18.45 -3.73
C THR A 87 -6.69 -18.38 -5.05
N SER A 88 -6.00 -19.48 -5.42
CA SER A 88 -5.31 -19.63 -6.71
C SER A 88 -6.30 -19.66 -7.86
N LEU A 89 -7.42 -20.39 -7.72
CA LEU A 89 -8.47 -20.41 -8.75
C LEU A 89 -9.12 -19.04 -8.94
N ILE A 90 -9.40 -18.32 -7.85
CA ILE A 90 -10.00 -16.97 -7.92
C ILE A 90 -9.04 -16.02 -8.63
N MET A 91 -7.74 -16.01 -8.27
CA MET A 91 -6.75 -15.15 -8.93
C MET A 91 -6.57 -15.48 -10.41
N LYS A 92 -6.62 -16.76 -10.80
CA LYS A 92 -6.54 -17.20 -12.22
C LYS A 92 -7.71 -16.71 -13.08
N ASN A 93 -8.86 -16.44 -12.48
CA ASN A 93 -10.06 -15.95 -13.18
C ASN A 93 -10.12 -14.41 -13.25
N LEU A 94 -9.22 -13.70 -12.57
CA LEU A 94 -9.19 -12.24 -12.59
C LEU A 94 -8.40 -11.72 -13.79
N THR A 95 -8.89 -10.64 -14.37
CA THR A 95 -8.13 -9.88 -15.38
C THR A 95 -6.90 -9.24 -14.73
N ARG A 96 -5.84 -8.99 -15.51
CA ARG A 96 -4.64 -8.27 -15.04
C ARG A 96 -5.00 -7.00 -14.26
N ASN A 97 -5.95 -6.21 -14.76
CA ASN A 97 -6.35 -4.97 -14.11
C ASN A 97 -7.07 -5.21 -12.77
N GLN A 98 -7.87 -6.26 -12.64
CA GLN A 98 -8.49 -6.62 -11.36
C GLN A 98 -7.47 -7.11 -10.33
N VAL A 99 -6.47 -7.87 -10.76
CA VAL A 99 -5.36 -8.29 -9.88
C VAL A 99 -4.55 -7.08 -9.44
N LEU A 100 -4.18 -6.19 -10.37
CA LEU A 100 -3.48 -4.95 -10.04
C LEU A 100 -4.29 -4.07 -9.08
N GLN A 101 -5.59 -3.91 -9.33
CA GLN A 101 -6.49 -3.15 -8.47
C GLN A 101 -6.53 -3.76 -7.06
N PHE A 102 -6.68 -5.08 -6.95
CA PHE A 102 -6.68 -5.77 -5.66
C PHE A 102 -5.36 -5.61 -4.89
N LEU A 103 -4.22 -5.76 -5.58
CA LEU A 103 -2.89 -5.59 -4.99
C LEU A 103 -2.64 -4.16 -4.50
N ILE A 104 -3.13 -3.16 -5.24
CA ILE A 104 -2.94 -1.74 -4.91
C ILE A 104 -3.95 -1.30 -3.85
N ASP A 105 -5.19 -1.77 -3.86
CA ASP A 105 -6.23 -1.29 -2.95
C ASP A 105 -6.19 -1.97 -1.57
N SER A 106 -5.54 -3.13 -1.44
CA SER A 106 -5.43 -3.82 -0.16
C SER A 106 -4.40 -3.14 0.75
N PRO A 107 -4.82 -2.59 1.92
CA PRO A 107 -3.89 -1.95 2.85
C PRO A 107 -2.90 -2.94 3.47
N GLN A 108 -3.28 -4.22 3.61
CA GLN A 108 -2.40 -5.27 4.09
C GLN A 108 -1.27 -5.56 3.10
N ILE A 109 -1.58 -5.55 1.80
CA ILE A 109 -0.61 -5.79 0.73
C ILE A 109 0.31 -4.59 0.57
N GLN A 110 -0.23 -3.36 0.59
CA GLN A 110 0.58 -2.14 0.60
C GLN A 110 1.56 -2.11 1.79
N LYS A 111 1.10 -2.53 2.97
CA LYS A 111 1.95 -2.66 4.17
C LYS A 111 3.06 -3.68 3.99
N ALA A 112 2.73 -4.85 3.46
CA ALA A 112 3.72 -5.87 3.18
C ALA A 112 4.77 -5.35 2.18
N PHE A 113 4.34 -4.72 1.08
CA PHE A 113 5.23 -4.19 0.06
C PHE A 113 6.14 -3.06 0.55
N TYR A 114 5.61 -2.13 1.35
CA TYR A 114 6.43 -1.10 1.97
C TYR A 114 7.47 -1.70 2.94
N SER A 115 7.07 -2.69 3.74
CA SER A 115 7.96 -3.36 4.68
C SER A 115 9.09 -4.12 3.97
N THR A 116 8.78 -4.74 2.82
CA THR A 116 9.77 -5.46 2.00
C THR A 116 10.47 -4.57 0.97
N GLN A 117 10.10 -3.30 0.85
CA GLN A 117 10.57 -2.36 -0.19
C GLN A 117 10.43 -2.93 -1.61
N THR A 118 9.34 -3.65 -1.88
CA THR A 118 9.05 -4.28 -3.16
C THR A 118 7.99 -3.51 -3.92
N PHE A 119 8.10 -3.43 -5.24
CA PHE A 119 7.16 -2.70 -6.08
C PHE A 119 6.33 -3.64 -6.96
N VAL A 120 5.08 -3.28 -7.24
CA VAL A 120 4.28 -3.97 -8.27
C VAL A 120 4.74 -3.48 -9.63
N MET A 121 5.20 -4.40 -10.46
CA MET A 121 5.67 -4.13 -11.83
C MET A 121 5.11 -5.20 -12.78
N SER A 122 4.93 -4.83 -14.05
CA SER A 122 4.54 -5.79 -15.09
C SER A 122 5.78 -6.53 -15.58
N VAL A 123 5.59 -7.76 -16.05
CA VAL A 123 6.67 -8.56 -16.64
C VAL A 123 7.37 -7.81 -17.79
N GLU A 124 6.60 -7.04 -18.56
CA GLU A 124 7.07 -6.17 -19.66
C GLU A 124 8.04 -5.06 -19.23
N GLN A 125 8.00 -4.68 -17.94
CA GLN A 125 8.87 -3.62 -17.39
C GLN A 125 10.18 -4.17 -16.84
N LEU A 126 10.28 -5.50 -16.74
CA LEU A 126 11.53 -6.12 -16.35
C LEU A 126 12.52 -5.93 -17.50
N PRO A 127 13.70 -5.35 -17.26
CA PRO A 127 14.71 -5.26 -18.30
C PRO A 127 15.04 -6.68 -18.75
N GLU A 128 14.75 -6.96 -20.02
CA GLU A 128 15.10 -8.20 -20.71
C GLU A 128 16.62 -8.36 -20.67
N SER A 129 17.12 -8.89 -19.57
CA SER A 129 18.53 -9.03 -19.27
C SER A 129 18.98 -10.38 -19.80
N ALA A 130 19.37 -10.35 -21.08
CA ALA A 130 20.41 -11.19 -21.67
C ALA A 130 20.27 -12.71 -21.56
N ASP A 131 19.39 -13.30 -22.38
CA ASP A 131 19.64 -14.63 -22.97
C ASP A 131 20.24 -14.47 -24.37
N LYS A 132 21.47 -13.97 -24.39
CA LYS A 132 22.40 -14.17 -25.51
C LYS A 132 23.75 -14.52 -24.89
N GLN A 133 23.97 -15.79 -24.54
CA GLN A 133 25.24 -16.49 -24.74
C GLN A 133 25.02 -18.01 -24.51
N LYS A 134 24.90 -18.79 -25.58
CA LYS A 134 25.99 -19.65 -26.06
C LYS A 134 25.69 -20.24 -27.44
#